data_AF-A0A1J4KA27-F1
#
_entry.id   AF-A0A1J4KA27-F1
#
_cell.length_a   1.000
_cell.length_b   1.000
_cell.length_c   1.000
_cell.angle_alpha   90.00
_cell.angle_beta   90.00
_cell.angle_gamma   90.00
#
_symmetry.space_group_name_H-M   'P 1'
#
loop_
_entity.id
_entity.type
_entity.pdbx_description
1 polymer ?
#
loop_
_entity_poly.entity_id
_entity_poly.type
_entity_poly.pdbx_seq_one_letter_code
_entity_poly.pdbx_strand_id
1 'polypeptide(L)'
;MQHPGVRFLSPDTDNIAVVTPQMVQAPNSDLISLINEIGSSSSRAQGLPHIITTFSSFSSSDNILYILVDDTQTRVLGFVKIGPRHLFLWDRYGSQHEMNPICLLDFFTYQTEQRKGYGRKMIDRVLNDLDLQMQQIPIDRPSSLCLSFMKKHFGLSEYVPQNNKFVVFDQFWKSDFQNYKPSRDSNLNTHRTVSMQQQQLTPTRPTMRATGAANSDAPRQAQTPGRRAGLNPITWLPYD
;
A
#
# COMPACT_ATOMS: atom_id res chain seq x y z
N MET A 1 4.97 -1.72 22.70
CA MET A 1 6.42 -1.45 22.72
C MET A 1 6.66 -0.11 23.40
N GLN A 2 7.54 -0.05 24.40
CA GLN A 2 7.87 1.20 25.12
C GLN A 2 8.92 1.98 24.34
N HIS A 3 8.73 3.28 24.17
CA HIS A 3 9.66 4.10 23.38
C HIS A 3 9.67 5.56 23.84
N PRO A 4 10.84 6.22 23.93
CA PRO A 4 10.93 7.63 24.30
C PRO A 4 10.20 8.56 23.32
N GLY A 5 10.06 8.15 22.06
CA GLY A 5 9.34 8.88 21.02
C GLY A 5 7.84 9.05 21.25
N VAL A 6 7.23 8.24 22.13
CA VAL A 6 5.79 8.33 22.41
C VAL A 6 5.41 9.69 22.99
N ARG A 7 6.31 10.36 23.72
CA ARG A 7 6.08 11.70 24.26
C ARG A 7 5.86 12.79 23.19
N PHE A 8 6.25 12.51 21.95
CA PHE A 8 6.05 13.41 20.81
C PHE A 8 4.79 13.06 20.01
N LEU A 9 4.11 11.97 20.37
CA LEU A 9 2.76 11.71 19.91
C LEU A 9 1.81 12.58 20.73
N SER A 10 0.82 13.18 20.09
CA SER A 10 -0.27 13.92 20.75
C SER A 10 -1.55 13.09 20.65
N PRO A 11 -1.69 12.01 21.45
CA PRO A 11 -2.87 11.17 21.43
C PRO A 11 -4.07 11.93 22.01
N ASP A 12 -5.26 11.62 21.50
CA ASP A 12 -6.53 12.14 22.01
C ASP A 12 -7.09 11.32 23.17
N THR A 13 -8.35 11.57 23.53
CA THR A 13 -9.09 10.88 24.59
C THR A 13 -9.25 9.39 24.37
N ASP A 14 -9.09 8.91 23.13
CA ASP A 14 -9.10 7.50 22.78
C ASP A 14 -7.70 6.88 22.75
N ASN A 15 -6.68 7.60 23.20
CA ASN A 15 -5.28 7.21 23.13
C ASN A 15 -4.78 6.98 21.70
N ILE A 16 -5.41 7.61 20.70
CA ILE A 16 -4.97 7.52 19.30
C ILE A 16 -4.28 8.82 18.93
N ALA A 17 -3.04 8.73 18.45
CA ALA A 17 -2.33 9.84 17.84
C ALA A 17 -2.44 9.75 16.32
N VAL A 18 -2.98 10.80 15.70
CA VAL A 18 -3.04 10.94 14.24
C VAL A 18 -1.82 11.74 13.79
N VAL A 19 -0.94 11.12 13.01
CA VAL A 19 0.29 11.72 12.51
C VAL A 19 0.19 11.89 11.00
N THR A 20 0.34 13.12 10.55
CA THR A 20 0.40 13.47 9.12
C THR A 20 1.81 13.94 8.74
N PRO A 21 2.19 13.85 7.44
CA PRO A 21 3.47 14.32 6.93
C PRO A 21 3.73 15.81 7.26
N GLN A 22 2.68 16.63 7.22
CA GLN A 22 2.74 18.06 7.53
C GLN A 22 3.12 18.33 8.99
N MET A 23 2.70 17.46 9.92
CA MET A 23 3.04 17.58 11.35
C MET A 23 4.50 17.21 11.66
N VAL A 24 5.20 16.55 10.73
CA VAL A 24 6.55 16.00 10.97
C VAL A 24 7.62 16.60 10.06
N GLN A 25 7.44 17.83 9.59
CA GLN A 25 8.44 18.52 8.75
C GLN A 25 9.77 18.82 9.48
N ALA A 26 9.72 19.04 10.79
CA ALA A 26 10.89 19.22 11.67
C ALA A 26 10.84 18.22 12.84
N PRO A 27 11.02 16.92 12.57
CA PRO A 27 10.75 15.86 13.53
C PRO A 27 11.88 15.72 14.57
N ASN A 28 11.53 15.32 15.79
CA ASN A 28 12.51 14.89 16.78
C ASN A 28 13.09 13.51 16.40
N SER A 29 14.38 13.26 16.70
CA SER A 29 15.04 11.98 16.44
C SER A 29 14.32 10.79 17.06
N ASP A 30 13.73 10.94 18.24
CA ASP A 30 12.97 9.90 18.92
C ASP A 30 11.67 9.57 18.16
N LEU A 31 11.02 10.55 17.52
CA LEU A 31 9.82 10.31 16.72
C LEU A 31 10.16 9.58 15.41
N ILE A 32 11.27 9.96 14.77
CA ILE A 32 11.81 9.26 13.60
C ILE A 32 12.09 7.79 13.96
N SER A 33 12.81 7.56 15.06
CA SER A 33 13.13 6.23 15.55
C SER A 33 11.87 5.42 15.86
N LEU A 34 10.87 6.04 16.52
CA LEU A 34 9.60 5.40 16.84
C LEU A 34 8.91 4.85 15.59
N ILE A 35 8.73 5.69 14.56
CA ILE A 35 8.04 5.32 13.32
C ILE A 35 8.79 4.19 12.60
N ASN A 36 10.13 4.26 12.57
CA ASN A 36 10.95 3.20 12.00
C ASN A 36 10.83 1.87 12.78
N GLU A 37 10.76 1.93 14.12
CA GLU A 37 10.67 0.73 14.94
C GLU A 37 9.29 0.05 14.85
N ILE A 38 8.20 0.81 14.87
CA ILE A 38 6.86 0.23 14.68
C ILE A 38 6.71 -0.37 13.28
N GLY A 39 7.28 0.27 12.25
CA GLY A 39 7.27 -0.24 10.89
C GLY A 39 8.11 -1.50 10.70
N SER A 40 9.29 -1.55 11.32
CA SER A 40 10.12 -2.76 11.41
C SER A 40 9.40 -3.90 12.12
N SER A 41 8.71 -3.60 13.23
CA SER A 41 7.90 -4.56 13.98
C SER A 41 6.77 -5.13 13.13
N SER A 42 6.04 -4.28 12.40
CA SER A 42 4.98 -4.70 11.48
C SER A 42 5.52 -5.63 10.37
N SER A 43 6.60 -5.21 9.71
CA SER A 43 7.24 -5.99 8.63
C SER A 43 7.65 -7.38 9.10
N ARG A 44 8.24 -7.48 10.29
CA ARG A 44 8.67 -8.76 10.88
C ARG A 44 7.48 -9.67 11.19
N ALA A 45 6.42 -9.12 11.76
CA ALA A 45 5.21 -9.89 12.10
C ALA A 45 4.48 -10.42 10.87
N GLN A 46 4.53 -9.69 9.76
CA GLN A 46 3.93 -10.08 8.48
C GLN A 46 4.85 -10.95 7.60
N GLY A 47 6.11 -11.17 8.00
CA GLY A 47 7.10 -11.91 7.21
C GLY A 47 7.47 -11.21 5.89
N LEU A 48 7.37 -9.89 5.83
CA LEU A 48 7.66 -9.13 4.62
C LEU A 48 9.18 -9.05 4.39
N PRO A 49 9.65 -9.17 3.13
CA PRO A 49 11.07 -9.10 2.81
C PRO A 49 11.66 -7.69 2.99
N HIS A 50 10.81 -6.66 2.95
CA HIS A 50 11.18 -5.26 3.08
C HIS A 50 10.22 -4.52 3.99
N ILE A 51 10.74 -3.55 4.74
CA ILE A 51 9.95 -2.68 5.62
C ILE A 51 9.14 -1.70 4.76
N ILE A 52 7.82 -1.77 4.87
CA ILE A 52 6.89 -0.93 4.09
C ILE A 52 6.53 0.40 4.77
N THR A 53 6.88 0.55 6.04
CA THR A 53 6.59 1.75 6.83
C THR A 53 7.91 2.25 7.44
N THR A 54 8.45 3.34 6.91
CA THR A 54 9.62 4.02 7.46
C THR A 54 9.30 5.51 7.57
N PHE A 55 10.01 6.23 8.44
CA PHE A 55 9.83 7.67 8.57
C PHE A 55 10.07 8.38 7.25
N SER A 56 11.12 8.00 6.52
CA SER A 56 11.49 8.63 5.25
C SER A 56 10.45 8.44 4.15
N SER A 57 9.84 7.25 4.03
CA SER A 57 8.76 7.03 3.05
C SER A 57 7.45 7.67 3.50
N PHE A 58 7.20 7.74 4.81
CA PHE A 58 6.02 8.39 5.37
C PHE A 58 6.05 9.91 5.18
N SER A 59 7.15 10.59 5.54
CA SER A 59 7.25 12.06 5.53
C SER A 59 7.21 12.68 4.12
N SER A 60 7.50 11.88 3.09
CA SER A 60 7.46 12.27 1.68
C SER A 60 6.19 11.83 0.94
N SER A 61 5.22 11.26 1.65
CA SER A 61 3.96 10.74 1.10
C SER A 61 2.76 11.57 1.55
N ASP A 62 1.57 11.22 1.06
CA ASP A 62 0.27 11.71 1.59
C ASP A 62 -0.38 10.68 2.54
N ASN A 63 0.41 9.79 3.12
CA ASN A 63 -0.10 8.76 4.02
C ASN A 63 -0.35 9.34 5.42
N ILE A 64 -1.31 8.78 6.15
CA ILE A 64 -1.63 9.15 7.53
C ILE A 64 -1.40 7.93 8.42
N LEU A 65 -0.80 8.14 9.58
CA LEU A 65 -0.61 7.12 10.60
C LEU A 65 -1.56 7.37 11.78
N TYR A 66 -2.31 6.35 12.15
CA TYR A 66 -3.10 6.30 13.38
C TYR A 66 -2.37 5.38 14.34
N ILE A 67 -1.78 5.93 15.40
CA ILE A 67 -0.94 5.18 16.34
C ILE A 67 -1.68 5.09 17.67
N LEU A 68 -1.99 3.87 18.11
CA LEU A 68 -2.62 3.63 19.41
C LEU A 68 -1.56 3.50 20.49
N VAL A 69 -1.69 4.26 21.56
CA VAL A 69 -0.84 4.19 22.76
C VAL A 69 -1.60 3.60 23.94
N ASP A 70 -0.87 3.16 24.96
CA ASP A 70 -1.47 2.71 26.22
C ASP A 70 -1.92 3.87 27.10
N ASP A 71 -2.68 3.57 28.16
CA ASP A 71 -3.25 4.60 29.05
C ASP A 71 -2.20 5.44 29.76
N THR A 72 -0.99 4.89 29.93
CA THR A 72 0.16 5.63 30.51
C THR A 72 0.87 6.51 29.49
N GLN A 73 0.50 6.42 28.20
CA GLN A 73 1.13 7.10 27.07
C GLN A 73 2.65 6.89 27.02
N THR A 74 3.10 5.68 27.33
CA THR A 74 4.53 5.30 27.28
C THR A 74 4.81 4.21 26.25
N ARG A 75 3.77 3.48 25.81
CA ARG A 75 3.91 2.34 24.92
C ARG A 75 2.97 2.45 23.73
N VAL A 76 3.47 2.09 22.54
CA VAL A 76 2.64 1.86 21.35
C VAL A 76 2.05 0.45 21.39
N LEU A 77 0.75 0.34 21.16
CA LEU A 77 -0.01 -0.91 21.11
C LEU A 77 -0.22 -1.43 19.69
N GLY A 78 -0.28 -0.51 18.71
CA GLY A 78 -0.42 -0.81 17.30
C GLY A 78 -0.53 0.46 16.47
N PHE A 79 -0.63 0.29 15.16
CA PHE A 79 -0.91 1.40 14.25
C PHE A 79 -1.67 0.94 13.01
N VAL A 80 -2.28 1.92 12.35
CA VAL A 80 -2.88 1.82 11.02
C VAL A 80 -2.23 2.89 10.13
N LYS A 81 -1.81 2.50 8.93
CA LYS A 81 -1.37 3.41 7.87
C LYS A 81 -2.40 3.41 6.75
N ILE A 82 -2.88 4.59 6.39
CA ILE A 82 -3.75 4.81 5.23
C ILE A 82 -3.13 5.81 4.27
N GLY A 83 -3.62 5.87 3.04
CA GLY A 83 -3.25 6.93 2.11
C GLY A 83 -3.84 6.75 0.72
N PRO A 84 -3.85 7.80 -0.10
CA PRO A 84 -4.40 7.75 -1.44
C PRO A 84 -3.54 6.87 -2.35
N ARG A 85 -4.17 6.09 -3.23
CA ARG A 85 -3.48 5.32 -4.27
C ARG A 85 -4.20 5.47 -5.59
N HIS A 86 -3.44 5.69 -6.66
CA HIS A 86 -3.94 5.59 -8.01
C HIS A 86 -3.99 4.11 -8.41
N LEU A 87 -5.19 3.58 -8.56
CA LEU A 87 -5.44 2.16 -8.78
C LEU A 87 -6.25 1.93 -10.06
N PHE A 88 -5.95 0.82 -10.71
CA PHE A 88 -6.80 0.21 -11.71
C PHE A 88 -7.37 -1.09 -11.13
N LEU A 89 -8.68 -1.12 -10.91
CA LEU A 89 -9.38 -2.24 -10.28
C LEU A 89 -10.36 -2.89 -11.25
N TRP A 90 -10.43 -4.21 -11.21
CA TRP A 90 -11.32 -5.02 -12.04
C TRP A 90 -12.54 -5.42 -11.23
N ASP A 91 -13.73 -5.16 -11.78
CA ASP A 91 -14.97 -5.65 -11.22
C ASP A 91 -15.25 -7.10 -11.65
N ARG A 92 -16.33 -7.68 -11.12
CA ARG A 92 -16.75 -9.06 -11.44
C ARG A 92 -17.18 -9.27 -12.90
N TYR A 93 -17.48 -8.20 -13.62
CA TYR A 93 -17.89 -8.22 -15.02
C TYR A 93 -16.69 -8.11 -15.96
N GLY A 94 -15.47 -8.00 -15.41
CA GLY A 94 -14.26 -7.84 -16.18
C GLY A 94 -14.07 -6.42 -16.70
N SER A 95 -14.77 -5.42 -16.15
CA SER A 95 -14.51 -4.02 -16.48
C SER A 95 -13.43 -3.45 -15.57
N GLN A 96 -12.51 -2.69 -16.15
CA GLN A 96 -11.43 -2.02 -15.44
C GLN A 96 -11.83 -0.58 -15.11
N HIS A 97 -11.62 -0.18 -13.86
CA HIS A 97 -11.94 1.12 -13.32
C HIS A 97 -10.67 1.81 -12.81
N GLU A 98 -10.37 2.98 -13.35
CA GLU A 98 -9.28 3.84 -12.87
C GLU A 98 -9.79 4.78 -11.77
N MET A 99 -9.08 4.85 -10.65
CA MET A 99 -9.56 5.55 -9.47
C MET A 99 -8.46 5.97 -8.50
N ASN A 100 -8.76 6.91 -7.60
CA ASN A 100 -7.87 7.40 -6.54
C ASN A 100 -8.47 7.21 -5.14
N PRO A 101 -8.69 5.98 -4.65
CA PRO A 101 -9.20 5.73 -3.29
C PRO A 101 -8.19 6.02 -2.18
N ILE A 102 -8.70 6.34 -0.99
CA ILE A 102 -7.96 6.11 0.26
C ILE A 102 -7.88 4.62 0.52
N CYS A 103 -6.67 4.11 0.74
CA CYS A 103 -6.41 2.69 0.94
C CYS A 103 -5.86 2.40 2.32
N LEU A 104 -6.09 1.19 2.81
CA LEU A 104 -5.40 0.61 3.95
C LEU A 104 -4.08 -0.02 3.50
N LEU A 105 -2.96 0.47 4.03
CA LEU A 105 -1.61 0.18 3.50
C LEU A 105 -0.74 -0.61 4.46
N ASP A 106 -0.96 -0.46 5.76
CA ASP A 106 -0.29 -1.23 6.80
C ASP A 106 -1.21 -1.25 8.02
N PHE A 107 -1.36 -2.42 8.64
CA PHE A 107 -2.23 -2.59 9.79
C PHE A 107 -1.62 -3.59 10.75
N PHE A 108 -1.27 -3.10 11.94
CA PHE A 108 -0.47 -3.86 12.88
C PHE A 108 -0.88 -3.61 14.32
N THR A 109 -0.90 -4.70 15.10
CA THR A 109 -0.99 -4.67 16.56
C THR A 109 0.05 -5.63 17.11
N TYR A 110 0.74 -5.24 18.18
CA TYR A 110 1.71 -6.12 18.83
C TYR A 110 1.04 -7.42 19.27
N GLN A 111 1.75 -8.54 19.17
CA GLN A 111 1.19 -9.88 19.43
C GLN A 111 0.53 -9.99 20.81
N THR A 112 1.13 -9.39 21.84
CA THR A 112 0.59 -9.35 23.22
C THR A 112 -0.68 -8.52 23.36
N GLU A 113 -0.97 -7.67 22.37
CA GLU A 113 -2.08 -6.72 22.33
C GLU A 113 -3.18 -7.13 21.34
N GLN A 114 -2.96 -8.22 20.59
CA GLN A 114 -3.97 -8.76 19.68
C GLN A 114 -5.17 -9.31 20.44
N ARG A 115 -6.33 -9.32 19.78
CA ARG A 115 -7.61 -9.84 20.29
C ARG A 115 -8.19 -9.08 21.49
N LYS A 116 -7.63 -7.92 21.86
CA LYS A 116 -8.16 -6.99 22.88
C LYS A 116 -9.10 -5.90 22.32
N GLY A 117 -9.48 -5.98 21.05
CA GLY A 117 -10.33 -4.98 20.39
C GLY A 117 -9.60 -3.77 19.80
N TYR A 118 -8.31 -3.59 20.07
CA TYR A 118 -7.51 -2.44 19.58
C TYR A 118 -7.47 -2.29 18.06
N GLY A 119 -7.41 -3.39 17.32
CA GLY A 119 -7.48 -3.33 15.86
C GLY A 119 -8.80 -2.73 15.36
N ARG A 120 -9.92 -3.09 16.01
CA ARG A 120 -11.23 -2.53 15.71
C ARG A 120 -11.30 -1.06 16.09
N LYS A 121 -10.80 -0.70 17.29
CA LYS A 121 -10.73 0.69 17.77
C LYS A 121 -10.01 1.62 16.78
N MET A 122 -8.83 1.22 16.28
CA MET A 122 -8.08 2.03 15.32
C MET A 122 -8.77 2.15 13.97
N ILE A 123 -9.35 1.07 13.44
CA ILE A 123 -10.07 1.11 12.16
C ILE A 123 -11.35 1.94 12.28
N ASP A 124 -12.14 1.77 13.35
CA ASP A 124 -13.35 2.59 13.56
C ASP A 124 -12.99 4.08 13.62
N ARG A 125 -11.88 4.43 14.26
CA ARG A 125 -11.40 5.82 14.27
C ARG A 125 -11.06 6.32 12.86
N VAL A 126 -10.33 5.54 12.07
CA VAL A 126 -10.04 5.86 10.65
C VAL A 126 -11.33 6.10 9.87
N LEU A 127 -12.32 5.23 10.03
CA LEU A 127 -13.60 5.32 9.32
C LEU A 127 -14.38 6.59 9.72
N ASN A 128 -14.41 6.91 11.01
CA ASN A 128 -15.08 8.11 11.51
C ASN A 128 -14.41 9.40 11.00
N ASP A 129 -13.07 9.47 11.02
CA ASP A 129 -12.33 10.67 10.58
C ASP A 129 -12.48 10.91 9.06
N LEU A 130 -12.70 9.84 8.28
CA LEU A 130 -12.88 9.92 6.83
C LEU A 130 -14.34 9.99 6.37
N ASP A 131 -15.31 9.78 7.27
CA ASP A 131 -16.72 9.55 6.94
C ASP A 131 -16.91 8.45 5.88
N LEU A 132 -16.23 7.32 6.07
CA LEU A 132 -16.25 6.17 5.15
C LEU A 132 -16.69 4.90 5.86
N GLN A 133 -17.14 3.93 5.07
CA GLN A 133 -17.34 2.55 5.50
C GLN A 133 -16.17 1.67 5.05
N MET A 134 -15.85 0.61 5.80
CA MET A 134 -14.72 -0.28 5.48
C MET A 134 -14.81 -0.88 4.06
N GLN A 135 -16.03 -1.12 3.56
CA GLN A 135 -16.24 -1.63 2.20
C GLN A 135 -15.77 -0.69 1.10
N GLN A 136 -15.61 0.61 1.39
CA GLN A 136 -15.11 1.63 0.46
C GLN A 136 -13.57 1.74 0.46
N ILE A 137 -12.87 1.02 1.35
CA ILE A 137 -11.41 1.14 1.51
C ILE A 137 -10.72 -0.10 0.90
N PRO A 138 -10.01 0.05 -0.23
CA PRO A 138 -9.14 -1.00 -0.74
C PRO A 138 -7.99 -1.29 0.21
N ILE A 139 -7.58 -2.56 0.28
CA ILE A 139 -6.50 -3.01 1.17
C ILE A 139 -5.33 -3.52 0.35
N ASP A 140 -4.13 -2.98 0.59
CA ASP A 140 -2.89 -3.43 -0.04
C ASP A 140 -2.43 -4.75 0.59
N ARG A 141 -2.37 -5.82 -0.22
CA ARG A 141 -1.81 -7.15 0.14
C ARG A 141 -2.21 -7.63 1.56
N PRO A 142 -3.52 -7.72 1.88
CA PRO A 142 -3.94 -8.11 3.22
C PRO A 142 -3.43 -9.51 3.60
N SER A 143 -2.93 -9.63 4.82
CA SER A 143 -2.61 -10.94 5.42
C SER A 143 -3.88 -11.77 5.68
N SER A 144 -3.73 -13.08 5.88
CA SER A 144 -4.84 -13.95 6.29
C SER A 144 -5.51 -13.49 7.59
N LEU A 145 -4.72 -12.94 8.52
CA LEU A 145 -5.23 -12.33 9.76
C LEU A 145 -6.07 -11.08 9.46
N CYS A 146 -5.61 -10.22 8.53
CA CYS A 146 -6.35 -9.04 8.10
C CYS A 146 -7.68 -9.44 7.43
N LEU A 147 -7.67 -10.38 6.48
CA LEU A 147 -8.89 -10.89 5.85
C LEU A 147 -9.88 -11.48 6.86
N SER A 148 -9.38 -12.26 7.82
CA SER A 148 -10.22 -12.83 8.91
C SER A 148 -10.81 -11.73 9.80
N PHE A 149 -10.05 -10.67 10.06
CA PHE A 149 -10.51 -9.50 10.80
C PHE A 149 -11.60 -8.76 10.03
N MET A 150 -11.43 -8.52 8.72
CA MET A 150 -12.42 -7.88 7.87
C MET A 150 -13.74 -8.65 7.83
N LYS A 151 -13.67 -9.98 7.68
CA LYS A 151 -14.84 -10.86 7.75
C LYS A 151 -15.56 -10.77 9.09
N LYS A 152 -14.81 -10.87 10.20
CA LYS A 152 -15.39 -10.89 11.55
C LYS A 152 -16.05 -9.56 11.94
N HIS A 153 -15.39 -8.45 11.63
CA HIS A 153 -15.77 -7.15 12.18
C HIS A 153 -16.61 -6.29 11.22
N PHE A 154 -16.50 -6.53 9.91
CA PHE A 154 -17.18 -5.73 8.89
C PHE A 154 -18.01 -6.58 7.92
N GLY A 155 -18.04 -7.91 8.08
CA GLY A 155 -18.79 -8.81 7.19
C GLY A 155 -18.23 -8.89 5.77
N LEU A 156 -16.97 -8.51 5.57
CA LEU A 156 -16.32 -8.45 4.26
C LEU A 156 -15.50 -9.71 4.01
N SER A 157 -15.94 -10.54 3.05
CA SER A 157 -15.29 -11.82 2.74
C SER A 157 -15.09 -12.07 1.25
N GLU A 158 -16.08 -11.73 0.42
CA GLU A 158 -16.07 -12.02 -1.01
C GLU A 158 -15.35 -10.91 -1.78
N TYR A 159 -14.40 -11.29 -2.63
CA TYR A 159 -13.66 -10.38 -3.50
C TYR A 159 -13.14 -11.10 -4.74
N VAL A 160 -12.90 -10.31 -5.80
CA VAL A 160 -12.20 -10.77 -7.01
C VAL A 160 -10.70 -10.49 -6.86
N PRO A 161 -9.81 -11.48 -7.02
CA PRO A 161 -8.37 -11.26 -6.99
C PRO A 161 -7.92 -10.25 -8.04
N GLN A 162 -7.11 -9.27 -7.64
CA GLN A 162 -6.59 -8.21 -8.50
C GLN A 162 -5.13 -8.46 -8.89
N ASN A 163 -4.73 -8.00 -10.07
CA ASN A 163 -3.34 -8.10 -10.54
C ASN A 163 -2.37 -7.26 -9.70
N ASN A 164 -2.81 -6.09 -9.24
CA ASN A 164 -2.02 -5.17 -8.41
C ASN A 164 -1.92 -5.60 -6.93
N LYS A 165 -2.50 -6.75 -6.57
CA LYS A 165 -2.51 -7.33 -5.20
C LYS A 165 -3.30 -6.52 -4.16
N PHE A 166 -4.05 -5.50 -4.57
CA PHE A 166 -5.07 -4.92 -3.72
C PHE A 166 -6.27 -5.85 -3.60
N VAL A 167 -6.99 -5.75 -2.48
CA VAL A 167 -8.26 -6.40 -2.27
C VAL A 167 -9.33 -5.32 -2.12
N VAL A 168 -10.37 -5.43 -2.94
CA VAL A 168 -11.64 -4.73 -2.78
C VAL A 168 -12.74 -5.78 -2.68
N PHE A 169 -13.56 -5.67 -1.65
CA PHE A 169 -14.66 -6.61 -1.45
C PHE A 169 -15.83 -6.28 -2.36
N ASP A 170 -16.69 -7.26 -2.58
CA ASP A 170 -17.83 -7.17 -3.49
C ASP A 170 -18.75 -5.96 -3.23
N GLN A 171 -18.86 -5.54 -1.96
CA GLN A 171 -19.63 -4.39 -1.52
C GLN A 171 -19.06 -3.05 -1.98
N PHE A 172 -17.75 -2.98 -2.29
CA PHE A 172 -17.08 -1.79 -2.81
C PHE A 172 -17.78 -1.24 -4.06
N TRP A 173 -18.20 -2.14 -4.96
CA TRP A 173 -18.83 -1.79 -6.23
C TRP A 173 -20.29 -1.33 -6.09
N LYS A 174 -20.87 -1.45 -4.89
CA LYS A 174 -22.25 -1.03 -4.59
C LYS A 174 -22.30 0.28 -3.82
N SER A 175 -21.18 0.74 -3.28
CA SER A 175 -21.07 1.97 -2.52
C SER A 175 -20.78 3.17 -3.41
N ASP A 176 -21.21 4.34 -2.97
CA ASP A 176 -20.81 5.60 -3.59
C ASP A 176 -19.29 5.76 -3.46
N PHE A 177 -18.63 5.89 -4.60
CA PHE A 177 -17.18 5.98 -4.65
C PHE A 177 -16.73 7.43 -4.53
N GLN A 178 -15.95 7.72 -3.49
CA GLN A 178 -15.36 9.04 -3.28
C GLN A 178 -13.89 9.03 -3.70
N ASN A 179 -13.62 9.60 -4.88
CA ASN A 179 -12.24 9.86 -5.31
C ASN A 179 -11.58 10.83 -4.33
N TYR A 180 -10.41 10.46 -3.81
CA TYR A 180 -9.57 11.39 -3.08
C TYR A 180 -9.16 12.54 -4.01
N LYS A 181 -9.47 13.77 -3.60
CA LYS A 181 -8.99 14.99 -4.23
C LYS A 181 -7.98 15.61 -3.26
N PRO A 182 -6.68 15.68 -3.59
CA PRO A 182 -5.74 16.38 -2.75
C PRO A 182 -6.17 17.85 -2.63
N SER A 183 -6.37 18.33 -1.40
CA SER A 183 -6.70 19.73 -1.14
C SER A 183 -5.59 20.62 -1.71
N ARG A 184 -5.94 21.48 -2.67
CA ARG A 184 -5.00 22.39 -3.37
C ARG A 184 -4.66 23.67 -2.59
N ASP A 185 -5.13 23.84 -1.35
CA ASP A 185 -4.99 25.10 -0.62
C ASP A 185 -3.99 25.05 0.54
N SER A 186 -2.73 25.37 0.21
CA SER A 186 -2.00 26.46 0.87
C SER A 186 -0.96 27.03 -0.13
N ASN A 187 -1.37 28.11 -0.79
CA ASN A 187 -0.60 28.88 -1.77
C ASN A 187 0.73 29.40 -1.21
N LEU A 188 1.86 29.00 -1.81
CA LEU A 188 2.92 29.93 -2.18
C LEU A 188 3.51 29.51 -3.53
N ASN A 189 3.38 30.45 -4.47
CA ASN A 189 4.01 30.49 -5.78
C ASN A 189 5.42 29.87 -5.78
N THR A 190 5.59 28.74 -6.45
CA THR A 190 6.86 28.43 -7.11
C THR A 190 6.54 27.65 -8.37
N HIS A 191 6.75 28.27 -9.53
CA HIS A 191 6.86 27.54 -10.79
C HIS A 191 7.98 26.50 -10.66
N ARG A 192 7.60 25.26 -10.38
CA ARG A 192 8.40 24.10 -10.73
C ARG A 192 7.57 23.25 -11.66
N THR A 193 7.91 23.32 -12.93
CA THR A 193 7.56 22.33 -13.94
C THR A 193 8.13 21.00 -13.46
N VAL A 194 7.35 20.23 -12.70
CA VAL A 194 7.68 18.84 -12.43
C VAL A 194 7.26 18.06 -13.66
N SER A 195 8.22 17.83 -14.55
CA SER A 195 8.09 16.80 -15.57
C SER A 195 7.84 15.48 -14.84
N MET A 196 6.59 14.99 -14.89
CA MET A 196 6.27 13.63 -14.50
C MET A 196 7.05 12.69 -15.41
N GLN A 197 8.15 12.12 -14.90
CA GLN A 197 8.71 10.92 -15.52
C GLN A 197 7.74 9.78 -15.24
N GLN A 198 6.99 9.42 -16.28
CA GLN A 198 6.30 8.13 -16.37
C GLN A 198 7.31 7.03 -16.03
N GLN A 199 7.14 6.36 -14.89
CA GLN A 199 7.84 5.09 -14.65
C GLN A 199 7.26 4.07 -15.63
N GLN A 200 7.95 3.91 -16.76
CA GLN A 200 7.67 2.85 -17.72
C GLN A 200 8.05 1.50 -17.09
N LEU A 201 7.07 0.61 -16.95
CA LEU A 201 7.27 -0.76 -16.45
C LEU A 201 7.68 -1.76 -17.54
N THR A 202 8.31 -1.30 -18.63
CA THR A 202 8.90 -2.19 -19.63
C THR A 202 10.24 -1.65 -20.10
N PRO A 203 11.31 -2.47 -20.16
CA PRO A 203 12.58 -2.01 -20.71
C PRO A 203 12.42 -1.77 -22.22
N THR A 204 12.66 -0.54 -22.66
CA THR A 204 12.82 -0.21 -24.08
C THR A 204 14.04 -0.95 -24.65
N ARG A 205 13.80 -1.71 -25.72
CA ARG A 205 14.82 -2.40 -26.51
C ARG A 205 15.84 -1.38 -27.06
N PRO A 206 17.16 -1.58 -26.92
CA PRO A 206 18.13 -0.63 -27.44
C PRO A 206 18.16 -0.66 -28.96
N THR A 207 17.98 0.51 -29.58
CA THR A 207 18.25 0.77 -30.99
C THR A 207 19.76 0.95 -31.17
N MET A 208 20.43 -0.07 -31.70
CA MET A 208 21.84 0.06 -32.08
C MET A 208 21.97 0.90 -33.36
N ARG A 209 22.67 2.03 -33.26
CA ARG A 209 23.15 2.81 -34.42
C ARG A 209 24.27 2.02 -35.09
N ALA A 210 24.13 1.78 -36.39
CA ALA A 210 25.18 1.20 -37.21
C ALA A 210 26.31 2.21 -37.41
N THR A 211 27.46 1.96 -36.78
CA THR A 211 28.76 2.52 -37.19
C THR A 211 29.63 1.34 -37.59
N GLY A 212 29.99 1.30 -38.88
CA GLY A 212 30.81 0.23 -39.43
C GLY A 212 32.25 0.28 -38.94
N ALA A 213 32.76 -0.88 -38.55
CA ALA A 213 34.15 -1.27 -38.70
C ALA A 213 34.20 -2.81 -38.68
N ALA A 214 34.87 -3.38 -39.68
CA ALA A 214 34.97 -4.80 -39.91
C ALA A 214 35.76 -5.51 -38.80
N ASN A 215 35.24 -6.64 -38.30
CA ASN A 215 36.04 -7.80 -37.95
C ASN A 215 35.18 -9.05 -37.81
N SER A 216 35.77 -10.15 -38.29
CA SER A 216 35.21 -11.49 -38.45
C SER A 216 34.97 -12.21 -37.14
N ASP A 217 33.71 -12.52 -36.83
CA ASP A 217 33.26 -13.81 -36.28
C ASP A 217 31.73 -13.82 -36.19
N ALA A 218 31.08 -14.70 -36.96
CA ALA A 218 29.62 -14.77 -37.04
C ALA A 218 29.03 -15.54 -35.85
N PRO A 219 28.07 -14.98 -35.09
CA PRO A 219 27.30 -15.76 -34.14
C PRO A 219 26.29 -16.64 -34.88
N ARG A 220 26.26 -17.94 -34.53
CA ARG A 220 25.30 -18.92 -35.04
C ARG A 220 23.87 -18.43 -34.77
N GLN A 221 23.08 -18.23 -35.83
CA GLN A 221 21.65 -17.98 -35.73
C GLN A 221 20.97 -19.16 -35.01
N ALA A 222 20.23 -18.89 -33.95
CA ALA A 222 19.33 -19.88 -33.37
C ALA A 222 18.20 -20.16 -34.38
N GLN A 223 18.17 -21.37 -34.94
CA GLN A 223 17.04 -21.84 -35.73
C GLN A 223 15.88 -22.12 -34.77
N THR A 224 14.75 -21.47 -35.00
CA THR A 224 13.49 -21.82 -34.34
C THR A 224 13.13 -23.26 -34.73
N PRO A 225 12.85 -24.17 -33.77
CA PRO A 225 12.33 -25.49 -34.12
C PRO A 225 11.03 -25.32 -34.91
N GLY A 226 10.90 -26.06 -36.01
CA GLY A 226 9.67 -26.05 -36.80
C GLY A 226 8.46 -26.35 -35.91
N ARG A 227 7.32 -25.68 -36.18
CA ARG A 227 6.03 -25.93 -35.51
C ARG A 227 5.81 -27.44 -35.40
N ARG A 228 5.81 -27.99 -34.18
CA ARG A 228 5.25 -29.31 -33.94
C ARG A 228 3.75 -29.18 -34.16
N ALA A 229 3.26 -29.69 -35.28
CA ALA A 229 1.83 -29.73 -35.56
C ALA A 229 1.14 -30.55 -34.46
N GLY A 230 0.07 -30.00 -33.88
CA GLY A 230 -0.80 -30.72 -32.94
C GLY A 230 -0.63 -30.41 -31.44
N LEU A 231 0.26 -29.50 -31.04
CA LEU A 231 0.40 -29.07 -29.64
C LEU A 231 0.02 -27.60 -29.44
N ASN A 232 -0.62 -27.29 -28.32
CA ASN A 232 -0.91 -25.92 -27.92
C ASN A 232 0.39 -25.20 -27.50
N PRO A 233 0.68 -24.00 -28.04
CA PRO A 233 1.95 -23.31 -27.81
C PRO A 233 2.13 -22.74 -26.40
N ILE A 234 1.07 -22.68 -25.59
CA ILE A 234 1.13 -22.20 -24.20
C ILE A 234 1.28 -23.37 -23.24
N THR A 235 0.55 -24.47 -23.47
CA THR A 235 0.48 -25.60 -22.53
C THR A 235 1.35 -26.80 -22.92
N TRP A 236 1.83 -26.86 -24.16
CA TRP A 236 2.60 -27.98 -24.73
C TRP A 236 1.89 -29.35 -24.70
N LEU A 237 0.58 -29.36 -24.51
CA LEU A 237 -0.30 -30.53 -24.57
C LEU A 237 -1.04 -30.61 -25.92
N PRO A 238 -1.56 -31.78 -26.33
CA PRO A 238 -2.44 -31.91 -27.49
C PRO A 238 -3.68 -31.02 -27.35
N TYR A 239 -4.26 -30.61 -28.47
CA TYR A 239 -5.63 -30.09 -28.45
C TYR A 239 -6.56 -31.28 -28.25
N ASP A 240 -7.33 -31.26 -27.16
CA ASP A 240 -8.44 -32.19 -26.94
C ASP A 240 -9.54 -31.99 -28.00
#